data_AF-Q5MJV3-F1
#
_entry.id   AF-Q5MJV3-F1
#
_cell.length_a   1.000
_cell.length_b   1.000
_cell.length_c   1.000
_cell.angle_alpha   90.00
_cell.angle_beta   90.00
_cell.angle_gamma   90.00
#
_symmetry.space_group_name_H-M   'P 1'
#
loop_
_entity.id
_entity.type
_entity.pdbx_description
1 polymer ?
#
loop_
_entity_poly.entity_id
_entity_poly.type
_entity_poly.pdbx_seq_one_letter_code
_entity_poly.pdbx_strand_id
1 'polypeptide(L)'
;ALRSSVDRRAKKIARFKRQRAAESKLLEIKERKERRGRSTKAAALSSPVETEEDDVLDDDGEEEREAWLTTISLGLCKAFDLLEMLKKEEEILSAVKEKQLQDGEREFSQAILDERTKKVETWHRDAAARAHHTKPAAPITCATFAQDVIEGRAKVSQAHEHEHQPLIFGPASLVGRNPTTEREKIAAQVFQPHYRLPTMSIEEAGLTEMNMMNEWQERNVKLMEEANSSWYKDTPKSRPGEDDEEDDDDAAQDKARAWD
;
A
#
# COMPACT_ATOMS: atom_id res chain seq x y z
N ALA A 1 19.74 18.88 34.39
CA ALA A 1 18.51 19.00 35.19
C ALA A 1 17.35 18.33 34.45
N LEU A 2 16.92 17.16 34.93
CA LEU A 2 15.78 16.42 34.38
C LEU A 2 14.50 17.26 34.55
N ARG A 3 13.99 17.83 33.45
CA ARG A 3 12.71 18.55 33.43
C ARG A 3 11.59 17.52 33.48
N SER A 4 10.63 17.67 34.40
CA SER A 4 9.51 16.73 34.53
C SER A 4 8.69 16.67 33.22
N SER A 5 7.99 15.57 32.99
CA SER A 5 7.11 15.41 31.81
C SER A 5 6.03 16.52 31.74
N VAL A 6 5.55 16.96 32.91
CA VAL A 6 4.62 18.07 33.07
C VAL A 6 5.23 19.38 32.58
N ASP A 7 6.49 19.67 32.93
CA ASP A 7 7.20 20.87 32.48
C ASP A 7 7.44 20.88 30.96
N ARG A 8 7.71 19.71 30.37
CA ARG A 8 7.88 19.57 28.91
C ARG A 8 6.57 19.85 28.18
N ARG A 9 5.46 19.28 28.67
CA ARG A 9 4.12 19.50 28.10
C ARG A 9 3.69 20.96 28.23
N ALA A 10 3.88 21.56 29.41
CA ALA A 10 3.56 22.97 29.64
C ALA A 10 4.31 23.90 28.68
N LYS A 11 5.61 23.64 28.44
CA LYS A 11 6.41 24.39 27.45
C LYS A 11 5.88 24.24 26.04
N LYS A 12 5.51 23.02 25.61
CA LYS A 12 4.91 22.79 24.30
C LYS A 12 3.59 23.55 24.14
N ILE A 13 2.74 23.52 25.15
CA ILE A 13 1.46 24.25 25.16
C ILE A 13 1.69 25.76 25.10
N ALA A 14 2.65 26.28 25.88
CA ALA A 14 2.98 27.71 25.87
C ALA A 14 3.48 28.18 24.49
N ARG A 15 4.34 27.38 23.83
CA ARG A 15 4.81 27.67 22.47
C ARG A 15 3.67 27.64 21.45
N PHE A 16 2.81 26.63 21.51
CA PHE A 16 1.64 26.53 20.65
C PHE A 16 0.68 27.72 20.82
N LYS A 17 0.38 28.11 22.07
CA LYS A 17 -0.44 29.31 22.35
C LYS A 17 0.20 30.57 21.80
N ARG A 18 1.51 30.74 21.97
CA ARG A 18 2.27 31.88 21.43
C ARG A 18 2.23 31.91 19.90
N GLN A 19 2.40 30.76 19.25
CA GLN A 19 2.29 30.64 17.79
C GLN A 19 0.90 31.05 17.30
N ARG A 20 -0.16 30.52 17.91
CA ARG A 20 -1.55 30.86 17.56
C ARG A 20 -1.87 32.33 17.77
N ALA A 21 -1.37 32.92 18.86
CA ALA A 21 -1.53 34.36 19.11
C ALA A 21 -0.83 35.21 18.04
N ALA A 22 0.40 34.85 17.64
CA ALA A 22 1.13 35.55 16.59
C ALA A 22 0.46 35.40 15.21
N GLU A 23 -0.07 34.21 14.89
CA GLU A 23 -0.84 33.97 13.66
C GLU A 23 -2.15 34.78 13.62
N SER A 24 -2.90 34.83 14.73
CA SER A 24 -4.12 35.64 14.85
C SER A 24 -3.81 37.12 14.65
N LYS A 25 -2.77 37.62 15.33
CA LYS A 25 -2.36 39.02 15.26
C LYS A 25 -1.96 39.44 13.84
N LEU A 26 -1.24 38.58 13.12
CA LEU A 26 -0.91 38.84 11.71
C LEU A 26 -2.15 38.86 10.80
N LEU A 27 -3.15 38.03 11.09
CA LEU A 27 -4.41 38.01 10.35
C LEU A 27 -5.21 39.30 10.61
N GLU A 28 -5.30 39.73 11.87
CA GLU A 28 -5.96 40.99 12.26
C GLU A 28 -5.30 42.22 11.60
N ILE A 29 -3.96 42.28 11.58
CA ILE A 29 -3.21 43.35 10.90
C ILE A 29 -3.53 43.35 9.39
N LYS A 30 -3.51 42.17 8.75
CA LYS A 30 -3.85 42.06 7.31
C LYS A 30 -5.28 42.51 7.02
N GLU A 31 -6.23 42.11 7.85
CA GLU A 31 -7.64 42.46 7.70
C GLU A 31 -7.86 43.97 7.91
N ARG A 32 -7.15 44.59 8.87
CA ARG A 32 -7.18 46.04 9.09
C ARG A 32 -6.59 46.79 7.88
N LYS A 33 -5.44 46.34 7.35
CA LYS A 33 -4.87 46.88 6.11
C LYS A 33 -5.82 46.75 4.92
N GLU A 34 -6.50 45.62 4.80
CA GLU A 34 -7.47 45.41 3.72
C GLU A 34 -8.70 46.33 3.85
N ARG A 35 -9.21 46.54 5.07
CA ARG A 35 -10.30 47.50 5.31
C ARG A 35 -9.89 48.93 4.96
N ARG A 36 -8.70 49.38 5.38
CA ARG A 36 -8.16 50.70 5.00
C ARG A 36 -7.99 50.81 3.49
N GLY A 37 -7.36 49.82 2.84
CA GLY A 37 -7.17 49.80 1.40
C GLY A 37 -8.45 49.78 0.58
N ARG A 38 -9.55 49.24 1.12
CA ARG A 38 -10.89 49.35 0.49
C ARG A 38 -11.50 50.74 0.70
N SER A 39 -11.34 51.33 1.88
CA SER A 39 -11.84 52.67 2.20
C SER A 39 -11.15 53.75 1.36
N THR A 40 -9.83 53.70 1.21
CA THR A 40 -9.07 54.66 0.40
C THR A 40 -9.43 54.55 -1.09
N LYS A 41 -9.58 53.33 -1.60
CA LYS A 41 -10.06 53.09 -2.98
C LYS A 41 -11.49 53.60 -3.20
N ALA A 42 -12.38 53.44 -2.22
CA ALA A 42 -13.75 53.95 -2.30
C ALA A 42 -13.79 55.50 -2.26
N ALA A 43 -12.97 56.11 -1.40
CA ALA A 43 -12.86 57.57 -1.29
C ALA A 43 -12.32 58.20 -2.58
N ALA A 44 -11.24 57.64 -3.15
CA ALA A 44 -10.64 58.10 -4.41
C ALA A 44 -11.59 58.00 -5.62
N LEU A 45 -12.57 57.08 -5.60
CA LEU A 45 -13.59 56.97 -6.65
C LEU A 45 -14.72 57.99 -6.49
N SER A 46 -14.84 58.65 -5.32
CA SER A 46 -15.95 59.55 -4.98
C SER A 46 -15.58 61.03 -4.92
N SER A 47 -14.29 61.39 -4.82
CA SER A 47 -13.84 62.78 -4.81
C SER A 47 -13.67 63.33 -6.25
N PRO A 48 -14.34 64.43 -6.63
CA PRO A 48 -14.00 65.17 -7.85
C PRO A 48 -12.56 65.66 -7.78
N VAL A 49 -11.85 65.59 -8.90
CA VAL A 49 -10.47 66.04 -9.05
C VAL A 49 -10.41 67.56 -8.87
N GLU A 50 -10.20 68.02 -7.64
CA GLU A 50 -9.57 69.32 -7.37
C GLU A 50 -8.44 69.13 -6.37
N THR A 51 -7.26 69.53 -6.83
CA THR A 51 -5.95 69.39 -6.22
C THR A 51 -5.80 70.42 -5.11
N GLU A 52 -5.73 69.99 -3.84
CA GLU A 52 -4.98 70.70 -2.81
C GLU A 52 -4.56 69.69 -1.72
N GLU A 53 -3.27 69.74 -1.43
CA GLU A 53 -2.47 68.77 -0.71
C GLU A 53 -2.71 68.87 0.79
N ASP A 54 -3.36 67.87 1.36
CA ASP A 54 -3.12 67.47 2.76
C ASP A 54 -2.93 65.96 2.72
N ASP A 55 -1.75 65.56 2.23
CA ASP A 55 -1.24 64.20 2.29
C ASP A 55 -0.96 63.91 3.78
N VAL A 56 -2.02 63.61 4.52
CA VAL A 56 -1.94 63.10 5.90
C VAL A 56 -1.13 61.82 5.79
N LEU A 57 0.17 61.93 6.06
CA LEU A 57 1.12 60.84 6.10
C LEU A 57 0.53 59.74 6.98
N ASP A 58 -0.02 58.72 6.34
CA ASP A 58 -0.62 57.58 6.99
C ASP A 58 0.45 56.99 7.92
N ASP A 59 0.14 56.87 9.21
CA ASP A 59 1.01 56.29 10.25
C ASP A 59 1.09 54.74 10.07
N ASP A 60 1.24 54.30 8.82
CA ASP A 60 1.37 52.90 8.39
C ASP A 60 2.72 52.32 8.82
N GLY A 61 3.69 53.16 9.15
CA GLY A 61 5.03 52.76 9.56
C GLY A 61 5.04 51.94 10.85
N GLU A 62 4.21 52.29 11.84
CA GLU A 62 4.14 51.55 13.10
C GLU A 62 3.45 50.19 12.92
N GLU A 63 2.38 50.13 12.12
CA GLU A 63 1.70 48.86 11.82
C GLU A 63 2.59 47.92 10.99
N GLU A 64 3.36 48.46 10.04
CA GLU A 64 4.35 47.67 9.30
C GLU A 64 5.44 47.11 10.20
N ARG A 65 5.97 47.94 11.11
CA ARG A 65 6.92 47.48 12.12
C ARG A 65 6.32 46.36 12.96
N GLU A 66 5.08 46.51 13.42
CA GLU A 66 4.38 45.48 14.19
C GLU A 66 4.18 44.19 13.37
N ALA A 67 3.82 44.28 12.09
CA ALA A 67 3.69 43.14 11.19
C ALA A 67 5.02 42.39 10.98
N TRP A 68 6.13 43.12 10.81
CA TRP A 68 7.45 42.53 10.66
C TRP A 68 7.92 41.86 11.96
N LEU A 69 7.78 42.55 13.10
CA LEU A 69 8.16 42.00 14.40
C LEU A 69 7.35 40.74 14.75
N THR A 70 6.04 40.75 14.49
CA THR A 70 5.19 39.58 14.72
C THR A 70 5.55 38.42 13.78
N THR A 71 5.85 38.69 12.51
CA THR A 71 6.34 37.68 11.54
C THR A 71 7.66 37.06 11.97
N ILE A 72 8.63 37.87 12.40
CA ILE A 72 9.90 37.39 12.95
C ILE A 72 9.66 36.52 14.18
N SER A 73 8.80 36.97 15.10
CA SER A 73 8.47 36.22 16.32
C SER A 73 7.82 34.86 16.02
N LEU A 74 6.96 34.79 15.00
CA LEU A 74 6.34 33.57 14.53
C LEU A 74 7.37 32.63 13.90
N GLY A 75 8.24 33.18 13.04
CA GLY A 75 9.35 32.44 12.42
C GLY A 75 10.27 31.81 13.46
N LEU A 76 10.63 32.56 14.50
CA LEU A 76 11.44 32.05 15.61
C LEU A 76 10.74 30.90 16.36
N CYS A 77 9.43 31.02 16.64
CA CYS A 77 8.69 29.95 17.31
C CYS A 77 8.71 28.65 16.47
N LYS A 78 8.44 28.77 15.16
CA LYS A 78 8.48 27.64 14.23
C LYS A 78 9.88 27.02 14.13
N ALA A 79 10.92 27.85 14.04
CA ALA A 79 12.30 27.39 13.99
C ALA A 79 12.69 26.58 15.24
N PHE A 80 12.28 27.02 16.43
CA PHE A 80 12.55 26.27 17.67
C PHE A 80 11.81 24.92 17.72
N ASP A 81 10.57 24.86 17.26
CA ASP A 81 9.82 23.59 17.20
C ASP A 81 10.42 22.63 16.16
N LEU A 82 10.82 23.14 14.99
CA LEU A 82 11.55 22.35 13.98
C LEU A 82 12.88 21.82 14.53
N LEU A 83 13.65 22.66 15.22
CA LEU A 83 14.93 22.28 15.82
C LEU A 83 14.76 21.19 16.90
N GLU A 84 13.68 21.21 17.68
CA GLU A 84 13.39 20.12 18.63
C GLU A 84 13.07 18.80 17.92
N MET A 85 12.41 18.85 16.75
CA MET A 85 12.13 17.65 15.96
C MET A 85 13.39 17.10 15.30
N LEU A 86 14.19 17.95 14.65
CA LEU A 86 15.43 17.56 14.01
C LEU A 86 16.42 16.93 15.00
N LYS A 87 16.53 17.45 16.22
CA LYS A 87 17.38 16.85 17.26
C LYS A 87 16.97 15.43 17.64
N LYS A 88 15.66 15.15 17.68
CA LYS A 88 15.17 13.79 17.98
C LYS A 88 15.39 12.85 16.81
N GLU A 89 15.21 13.35 15.59
CA GLU A 89 15.51 12.60 14.38
C GLU A 89 17.01 12.27 14.30
N GLU A 90 17.88 13.24 14.57
CA GLU A 90 19.33 13.04 14.67
C GLU A 90 19.67 11.97 15.73
N GLU A 91 19.10 12.06 16.93
CA GLU A 91 19.30 11.05 17.99
C GLU A 91 18.90 9.63 17.52
N ILE A 92 17.76 9.50 16.85
CA ILE A 92 17.28 8.22 16.31
C ILE A 92 18.20 7.72 15.20
N LEU A 93 18.60 8.58 14.27
CA LEU A 93 19.49 8.23 13.15
C LEU A 93 20.89 7.86 13.65
N SER A 94 21.42 8.56 14.66
CA SER A 94 22.67 8.21 15.32
C SER A 94 22.59 6.84 15.98
N ALA A 95 21.49 6.55 16.70
CA ALA A 95 21.27 5.23 17.30
C ALA A 95 21.15 4.11 16.24
N VAL A 96 20.51 4.41 15.09
CA VAL A 96 20.45 3.48 13.95
C VAL A 96 21.85 3.22 13.38
N LYS A 97 22.65 4.27 13.19
CA LYS A 97 24.02 4.15 12.69
C LYS A 97 24.92 3.38 13.65
N GLU A 98 24.75 3.57 14.96
CA GLU A 98 25.47 2.80 15.98
C GLU A 98 25.10 1.32 15.92
N LYS A 99 23.81 0.99 15.81
CA LYS A 99 23.36 -0.40 15.62
C LYS A 99 23.89 -1.02 14.33
N GLN A 100 23.93 -0.26 13.23
CA GLN A 100 24.54 -0.70 11.97
C GLN A 100 26.02 -1.04 12.12
N LEU A 101 26.76 -0.30 12.95
CA LEU A 101 28.17 -0.56 13.25
C LEU A 101 28.37 -1.77 14.18
N GLN A 102 27.44 -2.00 15.12
CA GLN A 102 27.51 -3.12 16.08
C GLN A 102 27.09 -4.46 15.47
N ASP A 103 25.96 -4.50 14.77
CA ASP A 103 25.37 -5.71 14.20
C ASP A 103 25.86 -5.99 12.76
N GLY A 104 26.55 -5.02 12.15
CA GLY A 104 26.97 -5.09 10.75
C GLY A 104 25.83 -4.76 9.76
N GLU A 105 26.19 -4.20 8.62
CA GLU A 105 25.23 -3.64 7.64
C GLU A 105 24.25 -4.70 7.09
N ARG A 106 24.70 -5.95 6.93
CA ARG A 106 23.88 -7.06 6.41
C ARG A 106 22.83 -7.53 7.40
N GLU A 107 23.20 -7.75 8.67
CA GLU A 107 22.28 -8.27 9.68
C GLU A 107 21.24 -7.21 10.04
N PHE A 108 21.66 -5.94 10.11
CA PHE A 108 20.74 -4.81 10.28
C PHE A 108 19.72 -4.70 9.14
N SER A 109 20.18 -4.81 7.89
CA SER A 109 19.30 -4.78 6.71
C SER A 109 18.32 -5.95 6.69
N GLN A 110 18.79 -7.15 7.06
CA GLN A 110 17.95 -8.33 7.16
C GLN A 110 16.90 -8.18 8.27
N ALA A 111 17.28 -7.65 9.44
CA ALA A 111 16.36 -7.38 10.55
C ALA A 111 15.26 -6.36 10.16
N ILE A 112 15.58 -5.32 9.39
CA ILE A 112 14.58 -4.37 8.87
C ILE A 112 13.61 -5.05 7.91
N LEU A 113 14.13 -5.88 6.99
CA LEU A 113 13.29 -6.62 6.05
C LEU A 113 12.36 -7.57 6.78
N ASP A 114 12.86 -8.28 7.79
CA ASP A 114 12.08 -9.18 8.65
C ASP A 114 11.03 -8.43 9.49
N GLU A 115 11.33 -7.22 9.95
CA GLU A 115 10.34 -6.38 10.65
C GLU A 115 9.24 -5.92 9.68
N ARG A 116 9.61 -5.57 8.44
CA ARG A 116 8.66 -5.16 7.40
C ARG A 116 7.75 -6.30 6.99
N THR A 117 8.28 -7.50 6.78
CA THR A 117 7.47 -8.68 6.45
C THR A 117 6.50 -8.99 7.59
N LYS A 118 6.96 -8.99 8.84
CA LYS A 118 6.10 -9.16 10.02
C LYS A 118 4.99 -8.11 10.07
N LYS A 119 5.28 -6.83 9.82
CA LYS A 119 4.25 -5.77 9.78
C LYS A 119 3.21 -6.03 8.70
N VAL A 120 3.65 -6.40 7.50
CA VAL A 120 2.75 -6.73 6.38
C VAL A 120 1.90 -7.95 6.71
N GLU A 121 2.49 -9.01 7.26
CA GLU A 121 1.77 -10.20 7.72
C GLU A 121 0.75 -9.89 8.80
N THR A 122 1.10 -9.06 9.79
CA THR A 122 0.15 -8.63 10.83
C THR A 122 -0.99 -7.81 10.24
N TRP A 123 -0.70 -6.93 9.28
CA TRP A 123 -1.73 -6.13 8.61
C TRP A 123 -2.68 -7.01 7.79
N HIS A 124 -2.16 -7.99 7.04
CA HIS A 124 -2.98 -8.95 6.31
C HIS A 124 -3.81 -9.84 7.24
N ARG A 125 -3.21 -10.32 8.34
CA ARG A 125 -3.92 -11.12 9.35
C ARG A 125 -5.04 -10.33 10.02
N ASP A 126 -4.77 -9.08 10.38
CA ASP A 126 -5.73 -8.15 11.00
C ASP A 126 -6.82 -7.71 10.01
N ALA A 127 -6.48 -7.48 8.74
CA ALA A 127 -7.45 -7.23 7.67
C ALA A 127 -8.34 -8.45 7.42
N ALA A 128 -7.79 -9.67 7.40
CA ALA A 128 -8.54 -10.91 7.27
C ALA A 128 -9.47 -11.14 8.47
N ALA A 129 -8.99 -10.92 9.70
CA ALA A 129 -9.80 -10.99 10.90
C ALA A 129 -10.95 -9.96 10.88
N ARG A 130 -10.67 -8.73 10.44
CA ARG A 130 -11.71 -7.71 10.24
C ARG A 130 -12.70 -8.09 9.15
N ALA A 131 -12.25 -8.68 8.04
CA ALA A 131 -13.12 -9.04 6.91
C ALA A 131 -14.31 -9.92 7.32
N HIS A 132 -14.12 -10.82 8.30
CA HIS A 132 -15.19 -11.66 8.84
C HIS A 132 -16.27 -10.88 9.62
N HIS A 133 -15.91 -9.71 10.16
CA HIS A 133 -16.80 -8.88 10.98
C HIS A 133 -17.26 -7.61 10.28
N THR A 134 -16.59 -7.20 9.20
CA THR A 134 -17.01 -6.10 8.34
C THR A 134 -18.19 -6.56 7.52
N LYS A 135 -19.37 -6.02 7.79
CA LYS A 135 -20.51 -6.16 6.88
C LYS A 135 -20.13 -5.47 5.57
N PRO A 136 -20.23 -6.15 4.41
CA PRO A 136 -20.07 -5.46 3.14
C PRO A 136 -21.08 -4.32 3.10
N ALA A 137 -20.64 -3.13 2.66
CA ALA A 137 -21.57 -2.03 2.44
C ALA A 137 -22.68 -2.55 1.53
N ALA A 138 -23.93 -2.42 1.97
CA ALA A 138 -25.06 -2.86 1.17
C ALA A 138 -24.96 -2.13 -0.18
N PRO A 139 -25.01 -2.84 -1.31
CA PRO A 139 -25.00 -2.20 -2.60
C PRO A 139 -26.17 -1.20 -2.61
N ILE A 140 -25.87 0.08 -2.83
CA ILE A 140 -26.91 1.10 -2.99
C ILE A 140 -27.58 0.79 -4.32
N THR A 141 -28.59 -0.06 -4.29
CA THR A 141 -29.42 -0.32 -5.45
C THR A 141 -30.15 0.97 -5.82
N CYS A 142 -30.44 1.14 -7.11
CA CYS A 142 -31.19 2.31 -7.60
C CYS A 142 -32.53 2.50 -6.88
N ALA A 143 -33.17 1.39 -6.46
CA ALA A 143 -34.40 1.40 -5.69
C ALA A 143 -34.23 2.04 -4.30
N THR A 144 -33.18 1.66 -3.56
CA THR A 144 -32.90 2.23 -2.23
C THR A 144 -32.52 3.71 -2.29
N PHE A 145 -31.71 4.13 -3.28
CA PHE A 145 -31.38 5.55 -3.46
C PHE A 145 -32.61 6.38 -3.85
N ALA A 146 -33.44 5.87 -4.76
CA ALA A 146 -34.68 6.55 -5.16
C ALA A 146 -35.62 6.74 -3.96
N GLN A 147 -35.70 5.74 -3.08
CA GLN A 147 -36.51 5.83 -1.87
C GLN A 147 -35.96 6.84 -0.87
N ASP A 148 -34.63 6.87 -0.64
CA ASP A 148 -34.00 7.88 0.22
C ASP A 148 -34.14 9.32 -0.33
N VAL A 149 -34.18 9.47 -1.66
CA VAL A 149 -34.49 10.76 -2.32
C VAL A 149 -35.93 11.18 -2.05
N ILE A 150 -36.89 10.26 -2.18
CA ILE A 150 -38.32 10.52 -1.90
C ILE A 150 -38.55 10.82 -0.43
N GLU A 151 -37.85 10.12 0.46
CA GLU A 151 -37.93 10.30 1.92
C GLU A 151 -37.07 11.48 2.44
N GLY A 152 -36.39 12.21 1.55
CA GLY A 152 -35.62 13.41 1.88
C GLY A 152 -34.30 13.14 2.63
N ARG A 153 -33.87 11.89 2.71
CA ARG A 153 -32.61 11.45 3.36
C ARG A 153 -31.40 11.59 2.43
N ALA A 154 -31.61 11.67 1.12
CA ALA A 154 -30.57 11.87 0.11
C ALA A 154 -30.97 12.96 -0.89
N LYS A 155 -29.97 13.66 -1.46
CA LYS A 155 -30.20 14.65 -2.54
C LYS A 155 -29.91 14.00 -3.88
N VAL A 156 -30.73 14.29 -4.90
CA VAL A 156 -30.50 13.82 -6.30
C VAL A 156 -29.14 14.26 -6.83
N SER A 157 -28.62 15.40 -6.37
CA SER A 157 -27.30 15.94 -6.73
C SER A 157 -26.14 15.32 -5.96
N GLN A 158 -26.40 14.42 -5.00
CA GLN A 158 -25.37 13.72 -4.27
C GLN A 158 -24.82 12.62 -5.20
N ALA A 159 -23.86 12.99 -6.03
CA ALA A 159 -22.99 12.01 -6.66
C ALA A 159 -22.44 11.13 -5.53
N HIS A 160 -22.79 9.85 -5.54
CA HIS A 160 -22.13 8.91 -4.67
C HIS A 160 -20.73 8.72 -5.25
N GLU A 161 -19.84 9.67 -4.94
CA GLU A 161 -18.41 9.54 -5.13
C GLU A 161 -17.99 8.42 -4.17
N HIS A 162 -18.09 7.18 -4.63
CA HIS A 162 -17.30 6.11 -4.07
C HIS A 162 -15.86 6.52 -4.35
N GLU A 163 -15.22 7.24 -3.41
CA GLU A 163 -13.77 7.32 -3.36
C GLU A 163 -13.25 5.91 -3.07
N HIS A 164 -13.24 5.07 -4.11
CA HIS A 164 -12.29 3.98 -4.12
C HIS A 164 -10.93 4.65 -4.10
N GLN A 165 -10.12 4.39 -3.08
CA GLN A 165 -8.68 4.61 -3.23
C GLN A 165 -8.30 3.96 -4.56
N PRO A 166 -7.83 4.72 -5.55
CA PRO A 166 -7.45 4.12 -6.82
C PRO A 166 -6.31 3.16 -6.49
N LEU A 167 -6.57 1.87 -6.59
CA LEU A 167 -5.52 0.87 -6.62
C LEU A 167 -4.64 1.28 -7.81
N ILE A 168 -3.46 1.82 -7.52
CA ILE A 168 -2.54 2.34 -8.53
C ILE A 168 -2.03 1.14 -9.33
N PHE A 169 -2.73 0.83 -10.42
CA PHE A 169 -2.31 -0.14 -11.42
C PHE A 169 -1.66 0.64 -12.56
N GLY A 170 -0.39 1.01 -12.35
CA GLY A 170 0.44 1.64 -13.36
C GLY A 170 1.61 0.76 -13.79
N PRO A 171 2.34 1.13 -14.85
CA PRO A 171 3.64 0.53 -15.13
C PRO A 171 4.53 0.65 -13.89
N ALA A 172 5.37 -0.35 -13.64
CA ALA A 172 6.24 -0.39 -12.44
C ALA A 172 7.13 0.87 -12.28
N SER A 173 7.37 1.62 -13.36
CA SER A 173 8.07 2.91 -13.35
C SER A 173 7.28 4.08 -12.77
N LEU A 174 5.94 4.00 -12.75
CA LEU A 174 5.03 5.01 -12.21
C LEU A 174 4.43 4.58 -10.85
N VAL A 175 4.35 3.28 -10.57
CA VAL A 175 3.93 2.76 -9.25
C VAL A 175 5.00 3.13 -8.21
N GLY A 176 4.65 4.04 -7.30
CA GLY A 176 5.56 4.55 -6.24
C GLY A 176 6.19 5.92 -6.53
N ARG A 177 5.92 6.51 -7.70
CA ARG A 177 6.26 7.90 -8.02
C ARG A 177 4.99 8.75 -7.99
N ASN A 178 5.04 9.97 -7.47
CA ASN A 178 3.89 10.89 -7.54
C ASN A 178 3.74 11.37 -8.99
N PRO A 179 2.70 10.95 -9.76
CA PRO A 179 2.55 11.38 -11.14
C PRO A 179 2.23 12.88 -11.19
N THR A 180 3.10 13.64 -11.83
CA THR A 180 2.97 15.11 -11.92
C THR A 180 2.11 15.54 -13.09
N THR A 181 1.99 14.70 -14.12
CA THR A 181 1.29 15.03 -15.37
C THR A 181 -0.01 14.22 -15.52
N GLU A 182 -1.05 14.82 -16.11
CA GLU A 182 -2.34 14.16 -16.34
C GLU A 182 -2.22 12.87 -17.16
N ARG A 183 -1.34 12.85 -18.17
CA ARG A 183 -1.00 11.65 -18.94
C ARG A 183 -0.44 10.51 -18.09
N GLU A 184 0.37 10.82 -17.09
CA GLU A 184 0.94 9.82 -16.16
C GLU A 184 -0.12 9.32 -15.18
N LYS A 185 -1.04 10.19 -14.75
CA LYS A 185 -2.18 9.81 -13.91
C LYS A 185 -3.10 8.82 -14.63
N ILE A 186 -3.42 9.09 -15.90
CA ILE A 186 -4.21 8.19 -16.74
C ILE A 186 -3.47 6.86 -16.93
N ALA A 187 -2.18 6.89 -17.25
CA ALA A 187 -1.37 5.68 -17.42
C ALA A 187 -1.25 4.83 -16.13
N ALA A 188 -1.33 5.47 -14.96
CA ALA A 188 -1.33 4.80 -13.66
C ALA A 188 -2.70 4.24 -13.23
N GLN A 189 -3.77 4.58 -13.94
CA GLN A 189 -5.14 4.11 -13.70
C GLN A 189 -5.60 3.03 -14.70
N VAL A 190 -4.88 2.84 -15.81
CA VAL A 190 -5.22 1.84 -16.83
C VAL A 190 -4.63 0.49 -16.44
N PHE A 191 -5.51 -0.51 -16.28
CA PHE A 191 -5.15 -1.91 -16.00
C PHE A 191 -4.05 -2.42 -16.94
N GLN A 192 -2.96 -2.93 -16.36
CA GLN A 192 -1.83 -3.51 -17.07
C GLN A 192 -1.73 -5.01 -16.71
N PRO A 193 -1.94 -5.94 -17.66
CA PRO A 193 -1.71 -7.35 -17.42
C PRO A 193 -0.27 -7.62 -16.95
N HIS A 194 -0.10 -8.26 -15.79
CA HIS A 194 1.21 -8.66 -15.26
C HIS A 194 1.83 -9.88 -15.97
N TYR A 195 1.15 -10.42 -16.98
CA TYR A 195 1.64 -11.53 -17.78
C TYR A 195 1.93 -11.05 -19.19
N ARG A 196 3.12 -11.41 -19.70
CA ARG A 196 3.41 -11.27 -21.13
C ARG A 196 2.32 -12.04 -21.88
N LEU A 197 1.56 -11.34 -22.71
CA LEU A 197 0.59 -11.99 -23.58
C LEU A 197 1.33 -13.04 -24.42
N PRO A 198 0.76 -14.25 -24.59
CA PRO A 198 1.33 -15.24 -25.49
C PRO A 198 1.61 -14.58 -26.85
N THR A 199 2.86 -14.64 -27.30
CA THR A 199 3.25 -14.15 -28.64
C THR A 199 2.91 -15.15 -29.73
N MET A 200 2.35 -16.29 -29.35
CA MET A 200 2.06 -17.43 -30.20
C MET A 200 0.57 -17.41 -30.56
N SER A 201 0.22 -17.66 -31.82
CA SER A 201 -1.18 -17.72 -32.22
C SER A 201 -1.85 -18.97 -31.64
N ILE A 202 -3.19 -18.96 -31.53
CA ILE A 202 -3.94 -20.10 -30.99
C ILE A 202 -3.77 -21.37 -31.84
N GLU A 203 -3.57 -21.21 -33.15
CA GLU A 203 -3.30 -22.30 -34.08
C GLU A 203 -1.89 -22.87 -33.89
N GLU A 204 -0.92 -21.99 -33.66
CA GLU A 204 0.47 -22.37 -33.37
C GLU A 204 0.59 -23.06 -32.00
N ALA A 205 -0.17 -22.62 -31.00
CA ALA A 205 -0.31 -23.31 -29.71
C ALA A 205 -0.90 -24.72 -29.86
N GLY A 206 -1.98 -24.85 -30.63
CA GLY A 206 -2.59 -26.15 -30.91
C GLY A 206 -1.61 -27.11 -31.61
N LEU A 207 -0.81 -26.62 -32.57
CA LEU A 207 0.22 -27.41 -33.23
C LEU A 207 1.34 -27.84 -32.26
N THR A 208 1.79 -26.95 -31.37
CA THR A 208 2.79 -27.32 -30.35
C THR A 208 2.27 -28.37 -29.36
N GLU A 209 0.99 -28.28 -28.97
CA GLU A 209 0.36 -29.26 -28.07
C GLU A 209 0.20 -30.63 -28.74
N MET A 210 -0.21 -30.67 -30.03
CA MET A 210 -0.27 -31.91 -30.80
C MET A 210 1.10 -32.57 -30.94
N ASN A 211 2.17 -31.79 -31.16
CA ASN A 211 3.53 -32.32 -31.24
C ASN A 211 3.97 -32.90 -29.88
N MET A 212 3.70 -32.20 -28.77
CA MET A 212 3.99 -32.72 -27.43
C MET A 212 3.21 -34.01 -27.12
N MET A 213 1.96 -34.10 -27.58
CA MET A 213 1.12 -35.30 -27.44
C MET A 213 1.69 -36.48 -28.24
N ASN A 214 2.10 -36.26 -29.49
CA ASN A 214 2.71 -37.28 -30.34
C ASN A 214 4.02 -37.78 -29.74
N GLU A 215 4.90 -36.88 -29.27
CA GLU A 215 6.14 -37.27 -28.58
C GLU A 215 5.86 -38.06 -27.30
N TRP A 216 4.80 -37.71 -26.56
CA TRP A 216 4.41 -38.42 -25.35
C TRP A 216 3.87 -39.83 -25.66
N GLN A 217 3.07 -39.96 -26.73
CA GLN A 217 2.61 -41.26 -27.22
C GLN A 217 3.78 -42.14 -27.68
N GLU A 218 4.71 -41.59 -28.45
CA GLU A 218 5.92 -42.30 -28.90
C GLU A 218 6.79 -42.75 -27.72
N ARG A 219 6.95 -41.90 -26.70
CA ARG A 219 7.67 -42.26 -25.47
C ARG A 219 6.98 -43.38 -24.70
N ASN A 220 5.65 -43.36 -24.61
CA ASN A 220 4.89 -44.44 -23.98
C ASN A 220 4.95 -45.75 -24.76
N VAL A 221 4.86 -45.70 -26.09
CA VAL A 221 5.00 -46.90 -26.93
C VAL A 221 6.40 -47.49 -26.77
N LYS A 222 7.45 -46.67 -26.80
CA LYS A 222 8.83 -47.11 -26.54
C LYS A 222 8.99 -47.71 -25.15
N LEU A 223 8.42 -47.10 -24.12
CA LEU A 223 8.48 -47.61 -22.76
C LEU A 223 7.75 -48.96 -22.61
N MET A 224 6.61 -49.12 -23.28
CA MET A 224 5.87 -50.38 -23.32
C MET A 224 6.61 -51.46 -24.11
N GLU A 225 7.28 -51.11 -25.21
CA GLU A 225 8.12 -52.01 -26.00
C GLU A 225 9.39 -52.42 -25.23
N GLU A 226 9.99 -51.50 -24.49
CA GLU A 226 11.13 -51.76 -23.59
C GLU A 226 10.71 -52.64 -22.40
N ALA A 227 9.53 -52.43 -21.82
CA ALA A 227 8.96 -53.30 -20.79
C ALA A 227 8.66 -54.71 -21.32
N ASN A 228 8.10 -54.82 -22.54
CA ASN A 228 7.79 -56.10 -23.16
C ASN A 228 9.05 -56.85 -23.64
N SER A 229 10.13 -56.15 -23.97
CA SER A 229 11.40 -56.75 -24.40
C SER A 229 12.35 -57.08 -23.24
N SER A 230 12.29 -56.34 -22.13
CA SER A 230 13.10 -56.58 -20.93
C SER A 230 12.66 -57.81 -20.13
N TRP A 231 11.39 -58.22 -20.23
CA TRP A 231 10.89 -59.44 -19.57
C TRP A 231 11.19 -60.75 -20.32
N TYR A 232 11.49 -60.69 -21.64
CA TYR A 232 11.69 -61.90 -22.45
C TYR A 232 13.17 -62.30 -22.64
N LYS A 233 14.13 -61.43 -22.29
CA LYS A 233 15.58 -61.72 -22.50
C LYS A 233 16.33 -62.26 -21.28
N ASP A 234 15.72 -62.26 -20.11
CA ASP A 234 16.27 -62.94 -18.95
C ASP A 234 15.73 -64.38 -18.90
N THR A 235 16.50 -65.30 -19.47
CA THR A 235 16.27 -66.73 -19.26
C THR A 235 16.35 -67.05 -17.76
N PRO A 236 15.40 -67.82 -17.19
CA PRO A 236 15.45 -68.17 -15.77
C PRO A 236 16.74 -68.94 -15.48
N LYS A 237 17.62 -68.35 -14.65
CA LYS A 237 18.74 -69.09 -14.06
C LYS A 237 18.17 -70.16 -13.14
N SER A 238 18.19 -71.38 -13.62
CA SER A 238 17.94 -72.59 -12.86
C SER A 238 19.06 -72.86 -11.85
N ARG A 239 18.64 -73.21 -10.61
CA ARG A 239 19.29 -74.02 -9.54
C ARG A 239 20.26 -73.30 -8.56
N PRO A 240 20.54 -73.84 -7.34
CA PRO A 240 20.27 -75.20 -6.83
C PRO A 240 19.78 -75.31 -5.35
N GLY A 241 18.88 -76.27 -5.09
CA GLY A 241 18.72 -76.87 -3.75
C GLY A 241 17.36 -76.62 -3.11
N GLU A 242 16.42 -77.55 -3.33
CA GLU A 242 15.57 -78.19 -2.32
C GLU A 242 14.61 -79.09 -3.09
N ASP A 243 14.90 -80.39 -3.03
CA ASP A 243 14.00 -81.47 -3.39
C ASP A 243 13.02 -81.69 -2.22
N ASP A 244 11.84 -82.19 -2.61
CA ASP A 244 10.86 -82.97 -1.84
C ASP A 244 9.61 -82.29 -1.25
N GLU A 245 8.51 -83.00 -1.49
CA GLU A 245 7.14 -82.93 -0.95
C GLU A 245 6.16 -81.93 -1.61
N GLU A 246 4.98 -82.30 -2.12
CA GLU A 246 4.38 -83.55 -2.58
C GLU A 246 3.04 -83.10 -3.22
N ASP A 247 2.86 -83.37 -4.50
CA ASP A 247 1.66 -83.06 -5.29
C ASP A 247 0.84 -84.36 -5.38
N ASP A 248 0.07 -84.70 -4.33
CA ASP A 248 -0.82 -85.90 -4.33
C ASP A 248 -1.95 -85.85 -3.26
N ASP A 249 -2.68 -84.73 -3.14
CA ASP A 249 -3.68 -84.51 -2.06
C ASP A 249 -5.12 -84.99 -2.36
N ASP A 250 -5.40 -85.53 -3.55
CA ASP A 250 -6.76 -85.98 -3.91
C ASP A 250 -6.98 -87.50 -3.75
N ALA A 251 -5.94 -88.33 -3.73
CA ALA A 251 -6.08 -89.79 -3.61
C ALA A 251 -6.15 -90.30 -2.15
N ALA A 252 -5.68 -89.51 -1.17
CA ALA A 252 -5.66 -89.88 0.24
C ALA A 252 -7.01 -89.65 0.95
N GLN A 253 -7.80 -88.67 0.50
CA GLN A 253 -9.08 -88.32 1.13
C GLN A 253 -10.18 -89.38 0.88
N ASP A 254 -10.16 -90.07 -0.26
CA ASP A 254 -11.16 -91.10 -0.60
C ASP A 254 -11.01 -92.41 0.19
N LYS A 255 -9.80 -92.70 0.72
CA LYS A 255 -9.55 -93.91 1.53
C LYS A 255 -10.05 -93.80 2.97
N ALA A 256 -10.16 -92.58 3.51
CA ALA A 256 -10.63 -92.34 4.87
C ALA A 256 -12.17 -92.39 5.01
N ARG A 257 -12.91 -92.33 3.90
CA ARG A 257 -14.39 -92.36 3.89
C ARG A 257 -15.00 -93.75 3.72
N ALA A 258 -14.19 -94.77 3.45
CA ALA A 258 -14.65 -96.14 3.21
C ALA A 258 -14.60 -97.05 4.45
N TRP A 259 -14.23 -96.51 5.63
CA TRP A 259 -14.13 -97.24 6.90
C TRP A 259 -14.97 -96.63 8.04
N ASP A 260 -15.99 -95.84 7.71
CA ASP A 260 -17.07 -95.44 8.64
C ASP A 260 -18.43 -95.93 8.11
#